data_AF-A0A8I2FWX4-F1
#
_entry.id   AF-A0A8I2FWX4-F1
#
_cell.length_a   1.000
_cell.length_b   1.000
_cell.length_c   1.000
_cell.angle_alpha   90.00
_cell.angle_beta   90.00
_cell.angle_gamma   90.00
#
_symmetry.space_group_name_H-M   'P 1'
#
loop_
_entity.id
_entity.type
_entity.pdbx_description
1 polymer ?
#
loop_
_entity_poly.entity_id
_entity_poly.type
_entity_poly.pdbx_seq_one_letter_code
_entity_poly.pdbx_strand_id
1 'polypeptide(L)'
;MINLLGTIYYVLGEFENALKFLHKSLDGCRKDGDREGEGTTLNNISQIFDSRGDYEIALSYLEQSLKIRREIGDKAGEGTTL
;
A
#
# COMPACT_ATOMS: atom_id res chain seq x y z
N MET A 1 11.96 16.68 -26.94
CA MET A 1 10.54 16.45 -26.63
C MET A 1 10.49 15.18 -25.79
N ILE A 2 10.34 15.30 -24.48
CA ILE A 2 10.21 14.12 -23.61
C ILE A 2 8.83 13.54 -23.93
N ASN A 3 8.80 12.31 -24.43
CA ASN A 3 7.56 11.67 -24.86
C ASN A 3 6.73 11.36 -23.61
N LEU A 4 5.58 12.03 -23.44
CA LEU A 4 4.65 11.80 -22.32
C LEU A 4 4.32 10.31 -22.15
N LEU A 5 4.24 9.57 -23.26
CA LEU A 5 4.05 8.13 -23.27
C LEU A 5 5.19 7.38 -22.57
N GLY A 6 6.45 7.80 -22.79
CA GLY A 6 7.62 7.21 -22.13
C GLY A 6 7.61 7.44 -20.62
N THR A 7 7.20 8.63 -20.16
CA THR A 7 7.03 8.91 -18.73
C THR A 7 5.94 8.05 -18.10
N ILE A 8 4.80 7.87 -18.79
CA ILE A 8 3.70 7.02 -18.30
C ILE A 8 4.16 5.57 -18.15
N TYR A 9 4.82 4.99 -19.17
CA TYR A 9 5.32 3.62 -19.08
C TYR A 9 6.37 3.43 -17.99
N TYR A 10 7.25 4.41 -17.80
CA TYR A 10 8.25 4.38 -16.73
C TYR A 10 7.57 4.33 -15.35
N VAL A 11 6.65 5.25 -15.08
CA VAL A 11 5.91 5.33 -13.81
C VAL A 11 5.10 4.05 -13.55
N LEU A 12 4.45 3.50 -14.59
CA LEU A 12 3.70 2.25 -14.47
C LEU A 12 4.59 1.08 -14.06
N GLY A 13 5.78 0.97 -14.67
CA GLY A 13 6.77 -0.06 -14.34
C GLY A 13 7.30 0.06 -12.91
N GLU A 14 7.56 1.28 -12.44
CA GLU A 14 7.96 1.54 -11.04
C GLU A 14 6.86 1.09 -10.05
N PHE A 15 5.59 1.41 -10.34
CA PHE A 15 4.48 0.96 -9.51
C PHE A 15 4.33 -0.57 -9.47
N GLU A 16 4.51 -1.26 -10.60
CA GLU A 16 4.45 -2.73 -10.64
C GLU A 16 5.56 -3.38 -9.81
N ASN A 17 6.77 -2.82 -9.88
CA ASN A 17 7.90 -3.28 -9.08
C ASN A 17 7.64 -3.02 -7.59
N ALA A 18 7.16 -1.83 -7.23
CA ALA A 18 6.81 -1.48 -5.85
C ALA A 18 5.75 -2.43 -5.28
N LEU A 19 4.68 -2.73 -6.03
CA LEU A 19 3.65 -3.68 -5.60
C LEU A 19 4.21 -5.09 -5.36
N LYS A 20 5.12 -5.58 -6.21
CA LYS A 20 5.77 -6.89 -5.98
C LYS A 20 6.54 -6.93 -4.67
N PHE A 21 7.32 -5.89 -4.36
CA PHE A 21 8.06 -5.81 -3.10
C PHE A 21 7.13 -5.68 -1.90
N LEU A 22 6.09 -4.85 -1.98
CA LEU A 22 5.12 -4.69 -0.91
C LEU A 22 4.32 -5.96 -0.64
N HIS A 23 3.90 -6.71 -1.66
CA HIS A 23 3.24 -8.00 -1.44
C HIS A 23 4.15 -9.02 -0.76
N LYS A 24 5.43 -9.08 -1.14
CA LYS A 24 6.40 -9.94 -0.46
C LYS A 24 6.60 -9.51 1.01
N SER A 25 6.64 -8.20 1.28
CA SER A 25 6.71 -7.65 2.63
C SER A 25 5.46 -8.04 3.44
N LEU A 26 4.28 -7.92 2.82
CA LEU A 26 3.01 -8.25 3.44
C LEU A 26 2.95 -9.73 3.87
N ASP A 27 3.39 -10.63 2.99
CA ASP A 27 3.46 -12.06 3.29
C ASP A 27 4.47 -12.35 4.43
N GLY A 28 5.59 -11.63 4.45
CA GLY A 28 6.57 -11.69 5.54
C GLY A 28 5.97 -11.27 6.88
N CYS A 29 5.38 -10.08 6.96
CA CYS A 29 4.74 -9.57 8.18
C CYS A 29 3.66 -10.53 8.71
N ARG A 30 2.82 -11.08 7.80
CA ARG A 30 1.79 -12.07 8.17
C ARG A 30 2.37 -13.35 8.72
N LYS A 31 3.45 -13.86 8.12
CA LYS A 31 4.12 -15.08 8.56
C LYS A 31 4.78 -14.90 9.93
N ASP A 32 5.37 -13.73 10.16
CA ASP A 32 6.10 -13.42 11.39
C ASP A 32 5.18 -12.92 12.51
N GLY A 33 3.90 -12.65 12.20
CA GLY A 33 2.93 -12.09 13.15
C GLY A 33 3.13 -10.60 13.44
N ASP A 34 3.91 -9.89 12.60
CA ASP A 34 4.15 -8.46 12.70
C ASP A 34 2.94 -7.67 12.19
N ARG A 35 2.01 -7.38 13.11
CA ARG A 35 0.77 -6.65 12.80
C ARG A 35 1.02 -5.18 12.47
N GLU A 36 2.02 -4.54 13.08
CA GLU A 36 2.35 -3.14 12.79
C GLU A 36 2.89 -2.98 11.35
N GLY A 37 3.83 -3.87 10.98
CA GLY A 37 4.36 -3.94 9.62
C GLY A 37 3.30 -4.33 8.59
N GLU A 38 2.38 -5.24 8.93
CA GLU A 38 1.26 -5.60 8.06
C GLU A 38 0.37 -4.38 7.77
N GLY A 39 -0.04 -3.65 8.81
CA GLY A 39 -0.86 -2.44 8.67
C GLY A 39 -0.17 -1.36 7.82
N THR A 40 1.11 -1.12 8.05
CA THR A 40 1.90 -0.15 7.28
C THR A 40 2.04 -0.55 5.82
N THR A 41 2.31 -1.84 5.55
CA THR A 41 2.46 -2.35 4.18
C THR A 41 1.15 -2.23 3.39
N LEU A 42 0.00 -2.56 4.00
CA LEU A 42 -1.31 -2.42 3.37
C LEU A 42 -1.62 -0.95 3.00
N ASN A 43 -1.28 -0.01 3.88
CA ASN A 43 -1.42 1.43 3.60
C ASN A 43 -0.54 1.88 2.41
N ASN A 44 0.67 1.34 2.28
CA ASN A 44 1.53 1.69 1.15
C ASN A 44 0.99 1.11 -0.17
N ILE A 45 0.38 -0.08 -0.14
CA ILE A 45 -0.30 -0.67 -1.30
C ILE A 45 -1.49 0.19 -1.72
N SER A 46 -2.31 0.67 -0.77
CA SER A 46 -3.47 1.52 -1.10
C SER A 46 -3.05 2.80 -1.81
N GLN A 47 -1.96 3.45 -1.37
CA GLN A 47 -1.46 4.67 -2.00
C GLN A 47 -1.01 4.46 -3.46
N ILE A 48 -0.50 3.29 -3.81
CA ILE A 48 -0.15 2.96 -5.20
C ILE A 48 -1.41 2.84 -6.06
N PHE A 49 -2.44 2.15 -5.56
CA PHE A 49 -3.70 2.02 -6.29
C PHE A 49 -4.44 3.35 -6.40
N ASP A 50 -4.40 4.19 -5.35
CA ASP A 50 -4.92 5.56 -5.40
C ASP A 50 -4.21 6.39 -6.47
N SER A 51 -2.88 6.32 -6.53
CA SER A 51 -2.06 7.01 -7.55
C SER A 51 -2.35 6.53 -8.98
N ARG A 52 -2.90 5.32 -9.14
CA ARG A 52 -3.31 4.74 -10.42
C ARG A 52 -4.77 5.07 -10.79
N GLY A 53 -5.55 5.60 -9.84
CA GLY A 53 -6.98 5.86 -9.99
C GLY A 53 -7.88 4.65 -9.68
N ASP A 54 -7.31 3.57 -9.14
CA ASP A 54 -8.01 2.34 -8.77
C ASP A 54 -8.60 2.46 -7.35
N TYR A 55 -9.49 3.44 -7.16
CA TYR A 55 -9.94 3.86 -5.82
C TYR A 55 -10.64 2.76 -5.00
N GLU A 56 -11.39 1.87 -5.66
CA GLU A 56 -12.06 0.75 -4.98
C GLU A 56 -11.05 -0.23 -4.37
N ILE A 57 -9.96 -0.50 -5.11
CA ILE A 57 -8.87 -1.37 -4.64
C ILE A 57 -8.10 -0.66 -3.53
N ALA A 58 -7.79 0.62 -3.71
CA ALA A 58 -7.12 1.43 -2.69
C ALA A 58 -7.90 1.43 -1.37
N LEU A 59 -9.21 1.68 -1.42
CA LEU A 59 -10.07 1.68 -0.24
C LEU A 59 -10.05 0.32 0.47
N SER A 60 -10.13 -0.78 -0.26
CA SER A 60 -10.09 -2.12 0.34
C SER A 60 -8.80 -2.39 1.12
N TYR A 61 -7.64 -1.94 0.61
CA TYR A 61 -6.37 -2.05 1.32
C TYR A 61 -6.28 -1.12 2.52
N LEU A 62 -6.82 0.09 2.39
CA LEU A 62 -6.88 1.08 3.46
C LEU A 62 -7.71 0.59 4.64
N GLU A 63 -8.89 0.01 4.38
CA GLU A 63 -9.76 -0.57 5.40
C GLU A 63 -9.10 -1.73 6.15
N GLN A 64 -8.36 -2.59 5.43
CA GLN A 64 -7.57 -3.65 6.04
C GLN A 64 -6.47 -3.07 6.95
N SER A 65 -5.75 -2.04 6.49
CA SER A 65 -4.75 -1.34 7.29
C SER A 65 -5.36 -0.76 8.58
N LEU A 66 -6.46 -0.01 8.46
CA LEU A 66 -7.17 0.59 9.61
C LEU A 66 -7.65 -0.45 10.60
N LYS A 67 -8.16 -1.59 10.12
CA LYS A 67 -8.59 -2.69 10.98
C LYS A 67 -7.43 -3.19 11.85
N ILE A 68 -6.27 -3.42 11.24
CA ILE A 68 -5.09 -3.90 11.96
C ILE A 68 -4.60 -2.87 12.98
N ARG A 69 -4.49 -1.60 12.57
CA ARG A 69 -4.05 -0.52 13.48
C ARG A 69 -4.97 -0.39 14.70
N ARG A 70 -6.29 -0.51 14.50
CA ARG A 70 -7.27 -0.55 15.59
C ARG A 70 -7.09 -1.76 16.50
N GLU A 71 -6.82 -2.94 15.95
CA GLU A 71 -6.60 -4.16 16.72
C GLU A 71 -5.36 -4.08 17.62
N ILE A 72 -4.28 -3.42 17.16
CA ILE A 72 -3.06 -3.24 17.95
C ILE A 72 -3.06 -1.97 18.82
N GLY A 73 -4.10 -1.14 18.72
CA GLY A 73 -4.21 0.12 19.45
C GLY A 73 -3.30 1.25 18.94
N ASP A 74 -2.82 1.17 17.69
CA ASP A 74 -1.95 2.17 17.08
C ASP A 74 -2.74 3.41 16.61
N LYS A 75 -2.91 4.35 17.54
CA LYS A 75 -3.62 5.60 17.29
C LYS A 75 -2.86 6.58 16.39
N ALA A 76 -1.54 6.54 16.40
CA ALA A 76 -0.72 7.39 15.54
C ALA A 76 -0.86 6.97 14.08
N GLY A 77 -0.82 5.66 13.83
CA GLY A 77 -1.03 5.12 12.51
C GLY A 77 -2.46 5.25 12.00
N GLU A 78 -3.48 5.13 12.85
CA GLU A 78 -4.89 5.40 12.47
C GLU A 78 -5.03 6.79 11.82
N GLY A 79 -4.35 7.81 12.36
CA GLY A 79 -4.37 9.16 11.81
C GLY A 79 -3.55 9.35 10.53
N THR A 80 -2.61 8.46 10.24
CA THR A 80 -1.83 8.47 8.98
C THR A 80 -2.57 7.77 7.84
N THR A 81 -3.45 6.82 8.17
CA THR A 81 -4.20 6.00 7.22
C THR A 81 -5.58 6.58 6.87
N LEU A 82 -6.03 7.66 7.54
CA LEU A 82 -7.26 8.41 7.24
C LEU A 82 -6.96 9.68 6.43
#